data_AF-B8DSC5-F1
#
_entry.id   AF-B8DSC5-F1
#
_cell.length_a   1.000
_cell.length_b   1.000
_cell.length_c   1.000
_cell.angle_alpha   90.00
_cell.angle_beta   90.00
_cell.angle_gamma   90.00
#
_symmetry.space_group_name_H-M   'P 1'
#
loop_
_entity.id
_entity.type
_entity.pdbx_description
1 polymer ?
#
loop_
_entity_poly.entity_id
_entity_poly.type
_entity_poly.pdbx_seq_one_letter_code
_entity_poly.pdbx_strand_id
1 'polypeptide(L)'
;MVAPNFHHTPEAPHGTAEGSAAGREPSSCASFQPYHQGQLDVFCAVYAVANALRSVHPLGMGQARRLFNDVLLDLSRDADAFRSVLYNATDHDALVRAVLECARRDVVPLRVERPFAASPALRVTGRVGADASAAGRGGRGPDGAAQPTPRAVWETLVGWLCGGTGRAAVLRFHRYLPFKGDPVISHWTAAGIPLGDTLFLHDSSREANAIHVIERGGFVTAPEHLSDDRLVLVEPRCLYLIDVSV
;
A
#
# COMPACT_ATOMS: atom_id res chain seq x y z
N MET A 1 -44.95 52.75 -34.39
CA MET A 1 -43.66 52.05 -34.25
C MET A 1 -43.41 51.88 -32.75
N VAL A 2 -43.02 50.68 -32.34
CA VAL A 2 -43.28 50.02 -31.03
C VAL A 2 -42.61 50.68 -29.82
N ALA A 3 -43.31 50.67 -28.68
CA ALA A 3 -42.72 50.70 -27.34
C ALA A 3 -43.43 49.64 -26.45
N PRO A 4 -42.71 48.79 -25.70
CA PRO A 4 -43.29 47.93 -24.67
C PRO A 4 -43.05 48.52 -23.27
N ASN A 5 -43.91 48.21 -22.31
CA ASN A 5 -43.58 48.29 -20.88
C ASN A 5 -44.33 47.23 -20.09
N PHE A 6 -43.58 46.45 -19.31
CA PHE A 6 -44.07 45.39 -18.43
C PHE A 6 -44.57 45.96 -17.10
N HIS A 7 -45.59 45.31 -16.55
CA HIS A 7 -46.33 45.71 -15.35
C HIS A 7 -45.67 45.29 -14.02
N HIS A 8 -45.99 46.11 -13.02
CA HIS A 8 -45.69 46.07 -11.59
C HIS A 8 -46.36 44.88 -10.83
N THR A 9 -45.68 44.45 -9.75
CA THR A 9 -46.01 43.59 -8.58
C THR A 9 -47.14 44.15 -7.67
N PRO A 10 -47.51 43.65 -6.43
CA PRO A 10 -47.05 42.53 -5.55
C PRO A 10 -48.20 41.76 -4.77
N GLU A 11 -47.86 40.78 -3.89
CA GLU A 11 -48.32 40.67 -2.46
C GLU A 11 -47.98 39.31 -1.78
N ALA A 12 -47.63 39.39 -0.48
CA ALA A 12 -47.56 38.35 0.58
C ALA A 12 -48.28 38.95 1.83
N PRO A 13 -48.65 38.27 2.96
CA PRO A 13 -47.77 37.46 3.85
C PRO A 13 -48.43 36.43 4.85
N HIS A 14 -47.60 35.90 5.78
CA HIS A 14 -47.84 35.19 7.08
C HIS A 14 -48.33 33.71 7.06
N GLY A 15 -47.82 32.75 7.84
CA GLY A 15 -46.74 32.61 8.85
C GLY A 15 -47.02 31.36 9.72
N THR A 16 -46.00 30.60 10.15
CA THR A 16 -45.87 29.90 11.46
C THR A 16 -44.58 29.07 11.51
N ALA A 17 -43.89 29.14 12.64
CA ALA A 17 -42.67 28.41 12.98
C ALA A 17 -43.01 27.04 13.57
N GLU A 18 -42.32 25.98 13.12
CA GLU A 18 -42.10 24.77 13.91
C GLU A 18 -40.65 24.32 13.73
N GLY A 19 -39.96 24.13 14.86
CA GLY A 19 -38.59 23.68 14.91
C GLY A 19 -38.47 22.26 14.39
N SER A 20 -37.53 22.05 13.46
CA SER A 20 -37.01 20.73 13.19
C SER A 20 -35.52 20.77 13.45
N ALA A 21 -35.15 20.20 14.61
CA ALA A 21 -33.83 19.69 14.88
C ALA A 21 -33.57 18.52 13.90
N ALA A 22 -33.33 18.85 12.64
CA ALA A 22 -32.82 17.89 11.66
C ALA A 22 -31.33 17.74 11.94
N GLY A 23 -30.99 16.54 12.40
CA GLY A 23 -29.65 16.14 12.79
C GLY A 23 -28.61 16.66 11.81
N ARG A 24 -27.58 17.30 12.37
CA ARG A 24 -26.30 17.46 11.72
C ARG A 24 -25.88 16.04 11.32
N GLU A 25 -26.04 15.70 10.04
CA GLU A 25 -25.50 14.46 9.52
C GLU A 25 -24.03 14.42 9.94
N PRO A 26 -23.55 13.28 10.48
CA PRO A 26 -22.15 13.17 10.82
C PRO A 26 -21.38 13.52 9.55
N SER A 27 -20.55 14.56 9.63
CA SER A 27 -19.64 14.97 8.58
C SER A 27 -19.05 13.72 7.98
N SER A 28 -19.29 13.51 6.68
CA SER A 28 -18.79 12.36 5.94
C SER A 28 -17.35 12.11 6.38
N CYS A 29 -17.10 10.94 6.97
CA CYS A 29 -15.76 10.45 7.16
C CYS A 29 -15.10 10.60 5.79
N ALA A 30 -14.18 11.57 5.64
CA ALA A 30 -13.61 11.90 4.35
C ALA A 30 -13.13 10.58 3.72
N SER A 31 -13.77 10.18 2.62
CA SER A 31 -13.53 8.86 2.07
C SER A 31 -12.06 8.78 1.67
N PHE A 32 -11.34 7.81 2.25
CA PHE A 32 -9.94 7.61 1.92
C PHE A 32 -9.84 7.29 0.42
N GLN A 33 -9.20 8.19 -0.33
CA GLN A 33 -8.94 8.00 -1.75
C GLN A 33 -7.45 7.71 -1.94
N PRO A 34 -7.05 6.47 -2.29
CA PRO A 34 -5.65 6.15 -2.53
C PRO A 34 -5.11 6.88 -3.77
N TYR A 35 -3.82 7.13 -3.78
CA TYR A 35 -3.09 7.44 -4.99
C TYR A 35 -2.93 6.16 -5.81
N HIS A 36 -3.22 6.27 -7.10
CA HIS A 36 -3.06 5.18 -8.06
C HIS A 36 -1.79 5.36 -8.87
N GLN A 37 -1.10 4.24 -9.08
CA GLN A 37 0.08 4.12 -9.90
C GLN A 37 -0.26 4.39 -11.38
N GLY A 38 0.65 5.01 -12.11
CA GLY A 38 0.54 5.15 -13.55
C GLY A 38 0.72 3.80 -14.25
N GLN A 39 -0.03 3.56 -15.33
CA GLN A 39 -0.03 2.27 -16.05
C GLN A 39 1.34 1.83 -16.58
N LEU A 40 2.26 2.78 -16.82
CA LEU A 40 3.58 2.52 -17.37
C LEU A 40 4.70 2.57 -16.33
N ASP A 41 4.42 3.14 -15.16
CA ASP A 41 5.44 3.31 -14.14
C ASP A 41 5.60 2.01 -13.32
N VAL A 42 6.72 1.85 -12.63
CA VAL A 42 7.04 0.65 -11.83
C VAL A 42 7.14 0.94 -10.34
N PHE A 43 6.67 2.11 -9.91
CA PHE A 43 6.99 2.69 -8.60
C PHE A 43 5.98 2.33 -7.51
N CYS A 44 5.35 1.15 -7.58
CA CYS A 44 4.38 0.65 -6.58
C CYS A 44 4.82 0.85 -5.13
N ALA A 45 6.11 0.66 -4.84
CA ALA A 45 6.70 0.89 -3.51
C ALA A 45 6.53 2.33 -3.01
N VAL A 46 6.69 3.33 -3.89
CA VAL A 46 6.52 4.75 -3.52
C VAL A 46 5.05 5.05 -3.24
N TYR A 47 4.14 4.56 -4.09
CA TYR A 47 2.70 4.72 -3.88
C TYR A 47 2.21 4.02 -2.62
N ALA A 48 2.73 2.82 -2.32
CA ALA A 48 2.40 2.10 -1.10
C ALA A 48 2.76 2.91 0.15
N VAL A 49 3.98 3.48 0.22
CA VAL A 49 4.35 4.34 1.35
C VAL A 49 3.51 5.61 1.40
N ALA A 50 3.27 6.28 0.26
CA ALA A 50 2.43 7.47 0.21
C ALA A 50 0.99 7.19 0.67
N ASN A 51 0.41 6.05 0.28
CA ASN A 51 -0.93 5.64 0.69
C ASN A 51 -1.00 5.25 2.16
N ALA A 52 0.04 4.58 2.69
CA ALA A 52 0.14 4.27 4.12
C ALA A 52 0.25 5.56 4.96
N LEU A 53 1.01 6.55 4.51
CA LEU A 53 1.06 7.85 5.19
C LEU A 53 -0.27 8.58 5.09
N ARG A 54 -0.90 8.59 3.91
CA ARG A 54 -2.20 9.24 3.69
C ARG A 54 -3.32 8.67 4.55
N SER A 55 -3.25 7.40 4.96
CA SER A 55 -4.28 6.78 5.80
C SER A 55 -4.24 7.27 7.25
N VAL A 56 -3.11 7.83 7.69
CA VAL A 56 -2.89 8.27 9.08
C VAL A 56 -2.46 9.73 9.22
N HIS A 57 -2.13 10.40 8.11
CA HIS A 57 -1.68 11.78 8.04
C HIS A 57 -2.31 12.47 6.81
N PRO A 58 -2.72 13.76 6.88
CA PRO A 58 -3.32 14.49 5.76
C PRO A 58 -2.30 14.81 4.65
N LEU A 59 -1.82 13.78 3.96
CA LEU A 59 -0.88 13.91 2.85
C LEU A 59 -1.62 14.31 1.57
N GLY A 60 -1.55 15.60 1.22
CA GLY A 60 -2.14 16.15 -0.01
C GLY A 60 -1.35 15.80 -1.28
N MET A 61 -1.99 15.93 -2.44
CA MET A 61 -1.40 15.56 -3.74
C MET A 61 -0.07 16.28 -4.02
N GLY A 62 0.02 17.57 -3.66
CA GLY A 62 1.25 18.36 -3.84
C GLY A 62 2.41 17.86 -2.98
N GLN A 63 2.16 17.45 -1.73
CA GLN A 63 3.18 16.87 -0.85
C GLN A 63 3.59 15.47 -1.33
N ALA A 64 2.61 14.62 -1.70
CA ALA A 64 2.88 13.30 -2.25
C ALA A 64 3.74 13.37 -3.53
N ARG A 65 3.45 14.34 -4.41
CA ARG A 65 4.24 14.56 -5.63
C ARG A 65 5.67 15.02 -5.34
N ARG A 66 5.86 15.89 -4.35
CA ARG A 66 7.21 16.30 -3.93
C ARG A 66 7.99 15.11 -3.38
N LEU A 67 7.41 14.37 -2.42
CA LEU A 67 7.99 13.14 -1.87
C LEU A 67 8.40 12.16 -2.99
N PHE A 68 7.52 11.94 -3.97
CA PHE A 68 7.80 11.08 -5.12
C PHE A 68 9.00 11.59 -5.94
N ASN A 69 8.99 12.87 -6.32
CA ASN A 69 10.04 13.47 -7.13
C ASN A 69 11.39 13.50 -6.42
N ASP A 70 11.40 13.85 -5.13
CA ASP A 70 12.63 13.96 -4.33
C ASP A 70 13.30 12.58 -4.21
N VAL A 71 12.52 11.52 -3.99
CA VAL A 71 13.02 10.14 -4.00
C VAL A 71 13.59 9.75 -5.37
N LEU A 72 12.95 10.12 -6.48
CA LEU A 72 13.49 9.82 -7.81
C LEU A 72 14.80 10.57 -8.10
N LEU A 73 14.88 11.85 -7.70
CA LEU A 73 16.11 12.63 -7.82
C LEU A 73 17.22 12.01 -6.99
N ASP A 74 16.93 11.56 -5.77
CA ASP A 74 17.88 10.90 -4.90
C ASP A 74 18.38 9.56 -5.49
N LEU A 75 17.47 8.71 -5.98
CA LEU A 75 17.83 7.45 -6.65
C LEU A 75 18.68 7.69 -7.89
N SER A 76 18.38 8.73 -8.69
CA SER A 76 19.07 9.00 -9.94
C SER A 76 20.57 9.31 -9.78
N ARG A 77 21.02 9.58 -8.55
CA ARG A 77 22.46 9.74 -8.23
C ARG A 77 23.24 8.43 -8.34
N ASP A 78 22.57 7.29 -8.26
CA ASP A 78 23.13 5.96 -8.53
C ASP A 78 22.45 5.39 -9.77
N ALA A 79 23.14 5.46 -10.91
CA ALA A 79 22.58 5.05 -12.20
C ALA A 79 22.22 3.55 -12.24
N ASP A 80 22.98 2.69 -11.58
CA ASP A 80 22.76 1.24 -11.61
C ASP A 80 21.57 0.84 -10.71
N ALA A 81 21.49 1.44 -9.52
CA ALA A 81 20.33 1.26 -8.64
C ALA A 81 19.06 1.83 -9.29
N PHE A 82 19.14 3.02 -9.89
CA PHE A 82 18.02 3.65 -10.58
C PHE A 82 17.55 2.82 -11.78
N ARG A 83 18.49 2.34 -12.61
CA ARG A 83 18.19 1.40 -13.70
C ARG A 83 17.51 0.14 -13.18
N SER A 84 17.99 -0.42 -12.07
CA SER A 84 17.39 -1.62 -11.48
C SER A 84 15.95 -1.40 -11.03
N VAL A 85 15.61 -0.21 -10.52
CA VAL A 85 14.23 0.18 -10.23
C VAL A 85 13.43 0.34 -11.52
N LEU A 86 13.90 1.14 -12.49
CA LEU A 86 13.19 1.43 -13.73
C LEU A 86 12.84 0.18 -14.55
N TYR A 87 13.73 -0.81 -14.56
CA TYR A 87 13.50 -2.09 -15.25
C TYR A 87 12.86 -3.14 -14.36
N ASN A 88 12.33 -2.77 -13.18
CA ASN A 88 11.70 -3.68 -12.21
C ASN A 88 12.58 -4.92 -11.92
N ALA A 89 13.90 -4.70 -11.83
CA ALA A 89 14.93 -5.70 -11.58
C ALA A 89 15.36 -5.76 -10.11
N THR A 90 14.62 -5.10 -9.21
CA THR A 90 14.83 -5.09 -7.75
C THR A 90 13.56 -5.46 -6.97
N ASP A 91 13.67 -5.89 -5.73
CA ASP A 91 12.52 -6.11 -4.84
C ASP A 91 11.85 -4.81 -4.37
N HIS A 92 12.49 -3.66 -4.61
CA HIS A 92 12.10 -2.33 -4.15
C HIS A 92 12.12 -2.14 -2.62
N ASP A 93 12.68 -3.07 -1.85
CA ASP A 93 12.80 -2.96 -0.39
C ASP A 93 13.70 -1.78 0.00
N ALA A 94 14.79 -1.54 -0.77
CA ALA A 94 15.62 -0.36 -0.61
C ALA A 94 14.88 0.94 -0.97
N LEU A 95 14.00 0.90 -1.97
CA LEU A 95 13.19 2.05 -2.36
C LEU A 95 12.18 2.42 -1.27
N VAL A 96 11.49 1.44 -0.67
CA VAL A 96 10.58 1.68 0.46
C VAL A 96 11.32 2.37 1.61
N ARG A 97 12.53 1.92 1.96
CA ARG A 97 13.36 2.58 2.97
C ARG A 97 13.68 4.03 2.61
N ALA A 98 14.07 4.30 1.37
CA ALA A 98 14.37 5.65 0.91
C ALA A 98 13.15 6.58 0.99
N VAL A 99 11.96 6.11 0.60
CA VAL A 99 10.72 6.89 0.68
C VAL A 99 10.34 7.16 2.14
N LEU A 100 10.45 6.18 3.03
CA LEU A 100 10.18 6.36 4.46
C LEU A 100 11.17 7.36 5.10
N GLU A 101 12.44 7.32 4.73
CA GLU A 101 13.44 8.27 5.21
C GLU A 101 13.15 9.70 4.73
N CYS A 102 12.83 9.87 3.45
CA CYS A 102 12.43 11.16 2.89
C CYS A 102 11.16 11.68 3.56
N ALA A 103 10.15 10.82 3.78
CA ALA A 103 8.93 11.18 4.48
C ALA A 103 9.19 11.59 5.93
N ARG A 104 10.08 10.89 6.64
CA ARG A 104 10.50 11.23 8.01
C ARG A 104 11.11 12.63 8.10
N ARG A 105 11.88 13.01 7.09
CA ARG A 105 12.58 14.29 7.01
C ARG A 105 11.63 15.43 6.63
N ASP A 106 10.78 15.23 5.62
CA ASP A 106 10.11 16.33 4.91
C ASP A 106 8.58 16.36 5.08
N VAL A 107 7.97 15.27 5.57
CA VAL A 107 6.51 15.12 5.64
C VAL A 107 6.01 15.09 7.08
N VAL A 108 6.42 14.07 7.85
CA VAL A 108 5.92 13.84 9.21
C VAL A 108 6.95 13.05 10.01
N PRO A 109 7.18 13.37 11.30
CA PRO A 109 7.91 12.50 12.19
C PRO A 109 7.30 11.09 12.17
N LEU A 110 8.14 10.07 12.00
CA LEU A 110 7.67 8.70 11.94
C LEU A 110 8.66 7.74 12.58
N ARG A 111 8.12 6.71 13.21
CA ARG A 111 8.85 5.51 13.67
C ARG A 111 8.50 4.35 12.77
N VAL A 112 9.51 3.55 12.43
CA VAL A 112 9.37 2.37 11.58
C VAL A 112 9.84 1.15 12.36
N GLU A 113 9.01 0.11 12.40
CA GLU A 113 9.40 -1.22 12.88
C GLU A 113 9.37 -2.22 11.74
N ARG A 114 10.32 -3.16 11.76
CA ARG A 114 10.40 -4.28 10.81
C ARG A 114 10.45 -5.59 11.58
N PRO A 115 9.30 -6.10 12.04
CA PRO A 115 9.25 -7.21 13.00
C PRO A 115 9.93 -8.49 12.48
N PHE A 116 10.04 -8.63 11.16
CA PHE A 116 10.57 -9.82 10.50
C PHE A 116 11.80 -9.52 9.64
N ALA A 117 12.54 -8.42 9.91
CA ALA A 117 13.70 -8.00 9.12
C ALA A 117 14.81 -9.06 9.00
N ALA A 118 14.92 -9.98 9.97
CA ALA A 118 15.89 -11.08 9.95
C ALA A 118 15.44 -12.29 9.11
N SER A 119 14.19 -12.31 8.63
CA SER A 119 13.68 -13.44 7.84
C SER A 119 14.45 -13.54 6.52
N PRO A 120 14.67 -14.76 5.99
CA PRO A 120 15.33 -14.94 4.70
C PRO A 120 14.61 -14.18 3.59
N ALA A 121 15.39 -13.57 2.69
CA ALA A 121 14.83 -13.05 1.44
C ALA A 121 14.30 -14.22 0.61
N LEU A 122 13.10 -14.06 0.05
CA LEU A 122 12.53 -15.08 -0.81
C LEU A 122 13.16 -15.01 -2.19
N ARG A 123 13.61 -16.16 -2.69
CA ARG A 123 13.93 -16.31 -4.11
C ARG A 123 12.63 -16.50 -4.86
N VAL A 124 11.98 -15.40 -5.16
CA VAL A 124 10.83 -15.38 -6.05
C VAL A 124 11.38 -15.61 -7.46
N THR A 125 11.31 -16.84 -7.96
CA THR A 125 11.70 -17.15 -9.34
C THR A 125 10.79 -16.40 -10.30
N GLY A 126 11.38 -15.92 -11.39
CA GLY A 126 10.80 -14.94 -12.31
C GLY A 126 11.84 -13.95 -12.89
N ARG A 127 13.08 -13.96 -12.38
CA ARG A 127 14.21 -13.20 -12.95
C ARG A 127 15.28 -14.14 -13.47
N VAL A 128 15.36 -14.28 -14.80
CA VAL A 128 16.50 -14.89 -15.48
C VAL A 128 17.67 -13.91 -15.40
N GLY A 129 18.55 -14.12 -14.42
CA GLY A 129 19.97 -13.84 -14.60
C GLY A 129 20.61 -15.06 -15.26
N ALA A 130 21.62 -14.85 -16.11
CA ALA A 130 22.21 -15.87 -17.00
C ALA A 130 22.89 -17.06 -16.30
N ASP A 131 22.86 -17.15 -14.97
CA ASP A 131 23.56 -18.18 -14.20
C ASP A 131 22.61 -19.16 -13.48
N ALA A 132 21.44 -19.43 -14.07
CA ALA A 132 20.50 -20.43 -13.56
C ALA A 132 20.94 -21.86 -13.95
N SER A 133 22.07 -22.29 -13.41
CA SER A 133 22.47 -23.70 -13.39
C SER A 133 22.98 -24.04 -12.00
N ALA A 134 22.19 -24.87 -11.30
CA ALA A 134 22.40 -25.44 -9.98
C ALA A 134 21.79 -24.68 -8.80
N ALA A 135 20.59 -25.12 -8.37
CA ALA A 135 20.26 -25.35 -6.95
C ALA A 135 18.84 -25.90 -6.83
N GLY A 136 18.69 -27.21 -7.04
CA GLY A 136 17.60 -27.96 -6.43
C GLY A 136 17.99 -28.34 -5.00
N ARG A 137 17.00 -28.27 -4.10
CA ARG A 137 16.92 -28.80 -2.72
C ARG A 137 17.10 -27.78 -1.59
N GLY A 138 15.98 -27.51 -0.92
CA GLY A 138 15.91 -27.02 0.46
C GLY A 138 15.82 -25.50 0.57
N GLY A 139 14.62 -24.99 0.89
CA GLY A 139 14.41 -23.62 1.34
C GLY A 139 15.06 -23.38 2.70
N ARG A 140 16.38 -23.26 2.72
CA ARG A 140 17.14 -22.73 3.84
C ARG A 140 17.79 -21.46 3.33
N GLY A 141 17.39 -20.32 3.90
CA GLY A 141 18.13 -19.07 3.70
C GLY A 141 19.60 -19.26 4.13
N PRO A 142 20.51 -18.39 3.68
CA PRO A 142 21.94 -18.46 4.03
C PRO A 142 22.21 -18.53 5.55
N ASP A 143 21.25 -18.06 6.38
CA ASP A 143 21.40 -17.96 7.83
C ASP A 143 20.60 -19.01 8.65
N GLY A 144 19.91 -19.97 8.00
CA GLY A 144 19.19 -21.03 8.72
C GLY A 144 17.92 -20.59 9.49
N ALA A 145 17.56 -19.30 9.47
CA ALA A 145 16.33 -18.79 10.07
C ALA A 145 15.09 -19.29 9.31
N ALA A 146 14.10 -19.80 10.04
CA ALA A 146 12.82 -20.22 9.46
C ALA A 146 11.96 -19.00 9.07
N GLN A 147 11.15 -19.13 8.01
CA GLN A 147 10.15 -18.11 7.66
C GLN A 147 9.11 -17.99 8.78
N PRO A 148 8.70 -16.76 9.16
CA PRO A 148 7.54 -16.56 10.03
C PRO A 148 6.30 -17.24 9.47
N THR A 149 5.45 -17.77 10.34
CA THR A 149 4.19 -18.40 9.91
C THR A 149 3.19 -17.34 9.41
N PRO A 150 2.25 -17.69 8.51
CA PRO A 150 1.19 -16.75 8.09
C PRO A 150 0.40 -16.20 9.29
N ARG A 151 0.14 -17.04 10.29
CA ARG A 151 -0.50 -16.63 11.55
C ARG A 151 0.29 -15.54 12.27
N ALA A 152 1.61 -15.71 12.44
CA ALA A 152 2.45 -14.74 13.14
C ALA A 152 2.51 -13.40 12.39
N VAL A 153 2.57 -13.44 11.05
CA VAL A 153 2.51 -12.23 10.21
C VAL A 153 1.18 -11.52 10.37
N TRP A 154 0.07 -12.26 10.31
CA TRP A 154 -1.27 -11.72 10.48
C TRP A 154 -1.47 -11.08 11.86
N GLU A 155 -1.16 -11.80 12.93
CA GLU A 155 -1.36 -11.32 14.31
C GLU A 155 -0.52 -10.07 14.59
N THR A 156 0.73 -10.04 14.11
CA THR A 156 1.59 -8.86 14.22
C THR A 156 1.03 -7.66 13.44
N LEU A 157 0.64 -7.87 12.18
CA LEU A 157 0.12 -6.82 11.32
C LEU A 157 -1.20 -6.24 11.83
N VAL A 158 -2.18 -7.10 12.10
CA VAL A 158 -3.50 -6.69 12.59
C VAL A 158 -3.40 -6.09 13.99
N GLY A 159 -2.63 -6.71 14.88
CA GLY A 159 -2.40 -6.16 16.22
C GLY A 159 -1.76 -4.77 16.19
N TRP A 160 -0.84 -4.52 15.24
CA TRP A 160 -0.27 -3.20 15.03
C TRP A 160 -1.32 -2.19 14.56
N LEU A 161 -2.01 -2.48 13.45
CA LEU A 161 -2.99 -1.58 12.82
C LEU A 161 -4.15 -1.23 13.76
N CYS A 162 -4.60 -2.18 14.57
CA CYS A 162 -5.67 -1.94 15.55
C CYS A 162 -5.20 -1.19 16.81
N GLY A 163 -3.89 -0.99 16.99
CA GLY A 163 -3.32 -0.45 18.22
C GLY A 163 -3.18 1.08 18.28
N GLY A 164 -3.65 1.83 17.28
CA GLY A 164 -3.67 3.30 17.32
C GLY A 164 -4.02 3.96 15.99
N THR A 165 -4.55 5.19 16.03
CA THR A 165 -5.00 5.93 14.83
C THR A 165 -3.86 6.47 13.96
N GLY A 166 -2.64 6.57 14.50
CA GLY A 166 -1.44 6.96 13.75
C GLY A 166 -0.66 5.79 13.17
N ARG A 167 -1.21 4.57 13.19
CA ARG A 167 -0.52 3.35 12.78
C ARG A 167 -0.92 2.90 11.38
N ALA A 168 0.07 2.75 10.52
CA ALA A 168 -0.09 2.21 9.17
C ALA A 168 0.90 1.06 8.96
N ALA A 169 0.73 0.35 7.85
CA ALA A 169 1.69 -0.67 7.44
C ALA A 169 1.83 -0.73 5.92
N VAL A 170 3.02 -1.11 5.47
CA VAL A 170 3.35 -1.38 4.08
C VAL A 170 3.89 -2.79 3.99
N LEU A 171 3.43 -3.55 3.01
CA LEU A 171 3.88 -4.94 2.80
C LEU A 171 4.06 -5.23 1.32
N ARG A 172 4.89 -6.23 1.04
CA ARG A 172 5.06 -6.81 -0.29
C ARG A 172 4.35 -8.16 -0.37
N PHE A 173 3.60 -8.36 -1.45
CA PHE A 173 2.98 -9.64 -1.75
C PHE A 173 3.28 -10.07 -3.20
N HIS A 174 3.11 -11.36 -3.43
CA HIS A 174 3.23 -12.02 -4.72
C HIS A 174 1.95 -12.76 -5.02
N ARG A 175 1.45 -12.59 -6.23
CA ARG A 175 0.28 -13.30 -6.73
C ARG A 175 0.72 -14.32 -7.76
N TYR A 176 0.36 -15.57 -7.53
CA TYR A 176 0.56 -16.68 -8.44
C TYR A 176 -0.73 -17.01 -9.20
N LEU A 177 -0.60 -17.75 -10.28
CA LEU A 177 -1.72 -18.45 -10.92
C LEU A 177 -1.49 -19.95 -10.79
N PRO A 178 -2.57 -20.77 -10.77
CA PRO A 178 -2.43 -22.22 -10.79
C PRO A 178 -1.52 -22.66 -11.94
N PHE A 179 -0.66 -23.65 -11.66
CA PHE A 179 0.26 -24.25 -12.63
C PHE A 179 1.31 -23.32 -13.27
N LYS A 180 1.48 -22.08 -12.76
CA LYS A 180 2.60 -21.19 -13.13
C LYS A 180 3.67 -21.23 -12.04
N GLY A 181 4.93 -21.43 -12.45
CA GLY A 181 6.08 -21.48 -11.52
C GLY A 181 6.50 -20.11 -10.97
N ASP A 182 6.23 -19.04 -11.72
CA ASP A 182 6.60 -17.67 -11.36
C ASP A 182 5.35 -16.84 -11.02
N PRO A 183 5.44 -15.86 -10.10
CA PRO A 183 4.31 -15.01 -9.80
C PRO A 183 3.98 -14.13 -10.99
N VAL A 184 2.68 -13.91 -11.18
CA VAL A 184 2.17 -12.99 -12.19
C VAL A 184 2.33 -11.54 -11.73
N ILE A 185 2.28 -11.31 -10.41
CA ILE A 185 2.40 -9.97 -9.83
C ILE A 185 3.32 -10.05 -8.61
N SER A 186 4.26 -9.12 -8.52
CA SER A 186 5.01 -8.81 -7.30
C SER A 186 4.76 -7.34 -6.98
N HIS A 187 4.08 -7.05 -5.87
CA HIS A 187 3.56 -5.70 -5.62
C HIS A 187 3.77 -5.27 -4.17
N TRP A 188 3.97 -3.97 -4.00
CA TRP A 188 3.97 -3.30 -2.70
C TRP A 188 2.64 -2.60 -2.49
N THR A 189 2.08 -2.72 -1.29
CA THR A 189 0.78 -2.14 -0.97
C THR A 189 0.75 -1.57 0.43
N ALA A 190 -0.13 -0.59 0.64
CA ALA A 190 -0.48 -0.13 1.98
C ALA A 190 -1.61 -1.00 2.54
N ALA A 191 -1.43 -1.49 3.77
CA ALA A 191 -2.46 -2.20 4.48
C ALA A 191 -3.46 -1.21 5.09
N GLY A 192 -4.75 -1.44 4.84
CA GLY A 192 -5.85 -0.75 5.49
C GLY A 192 -6.23 -1.38 6.82
N ILE A 193 -7.19 -0.77 7.51
CA ILE A 193 -7.71 -1.30 8.77
C ILE A 193 -8.44 -2.63 8.49
N PRO A 194 -8.13 -3.72 9.23
CA PRO A 194 -8.80 -5.00 9.04
C PRO A 194 -10.26 -4.95 9.52
N LEU A 195 -11.14 -5.70 8.86
CA LEU A 195 -12.53 -5.92 9.25
C LEU A 195 -12.76 -7.42 9.43
N GLY A 196 -12.88 -7.86 10.68
CA GLY A 196 -12.95 -9.28 10.99
C GLY A 196 -11.66 -10.00 10.57
N ASP A 197 -11.79 -11.04 9.75
CA ASP A 197 -10.66 -11.82 9.21
C ASP A 197 -10.19 -11.32 7.82
N THR A 198 -10.67 -10.17 7.37
CA THR A 198 -10.34 -9.57 6.07
C THR A 198 -9.46 -8.34 6.24
N LEU A 199 -8.30 -8.31 5.58
CA LEU A 199 -7.42 -7.16 5.50
C LEU A 199 -7.62 -6.46 4.15
N PHE A 200 -8.09 -5.22 4.18
CA PHE A 200 -8.18 -4.40 2.98
C PHE A 200 -6.80 -3.88 2.57
N LEU A 201 -6.54 -3.88 1.26
CA LEU A 201 -5.33 -3.34 0.67
C LEU A 201 -5.65 -2.05 -0.08
N HIS A 202 -4.90 -1.00 0.21
CA HIS A 202 -4.86 0.22 -0.59
C HIS A 202 -3.87 0.02 -1.75
N ASP A 203 -4.16 -1.00 -2.57
CA ASP A 203 -3.39 -1.35 -3.76
C ASP A 203 -3.35 -0.15 -4.71
N SER A 204 -2.15 0.14 -5.21
CA SER A 204 -1.92 1.28 -6.09
C SER A 204 -2.27 0.98 -7.55
N SER A 205 -2.43 -0.30 -7.91
CA SER A 205 -2.84 -0.77 -9.23
C SER A 205 -4.32 -0.50 -9.52
N ARG A 206 -4.60 -0.15 -10.79
CA ARG A 206 -5.98 -0.04 -11.34
C ARG A 206 -6.34 -1.22 -12.25
N GLU A 207 -5.56 -2.29 -12.21
CA GLU A 207 -5.81 -3.48 -13.01
C GLU A 207 -7.09 -4.19 -12.55
N ALA A 208 -7.85 -4.74 -13.49
CA ALA A 208 -9.13 -5.39 -13.21
C ALA A 208 -9.01 -6.62 -12.28
N ASN A 209 -7.81 -7.18 -12.15
CA ASN A 209 -7.48 -8.34 -11.33
C ASN A 209 -6.54 -8.00 -10.15
N ALA A 210 -6.47 -6.71 -9.76
CA ALA A 210 -5.71 -6.26 -8.60
C ALA A 210 -6.25 -6.91 -7.31
N ILE A 211 -5.35 -7.14 -6.34
CA ILE A 211 -5.74 -7.73 -5.05
C ILE A 211 -6.06 -6.59 -4.10
N HIS A 212 -7.35 -6.46 -3.75
CA HIS A 212 -7.82 -5.45 -2.81
C HIS A 212 -8.06 -5.98 -1.40
N VAL A 213 -7.97 -7.30 -1.20
CA VAL A 213 -8.19 -7.95 0.10
C VAL A 213 -7.29 -9.17 0.29
N ILE A 214 -6.88 -9.42 1.53
CA ILE A 214 -6.23 -10.66 1.98
C ILE A 214 -6.99 -11.19 3.19
N GLU A 215 -7.41 -12.46 3.13
CA GLU A 215 -8.04 -13.15 4.27
C GLU A 215 -6.98 -13.74 5.22
N ARG A 216 -7.30 -13.87 6.52
CA ARG A 216 -6.42 -14.41 7.58
C ARG A 216 -5.76 -15.76 7.27
N GLY A 217 -6.39 -16.58 6.42
CA GLY A 217 -5.86 -17.87 5.95
C GLY A 217 -5.56 -17.92 4.45
N GLY A 218 -5.75 -16.82 3.72
CA GLY A 218 -5.69 -16.76 2.26
C GLY A 218 -4.29 -16.54 1.68
N PHE A 219 -3.26 -16.50 2.53
CA PHE A 219 -1.88 -16.29 2.11
C PHE A 219 -0.88 -17.24 2.79
N VAL A 220 0.28 -17.36 2.16
CA VAL A 220 1.44 -18.08 2.67
C VAL A 220 2.65 -17.16 2.82
N THR A 221 3.67 -17.62 3.54
CA THR A 221 4.90 -16.85 3.78
C THR A 221 6.16 -17.52 3.23
N ALA A 222 6.01 -18.71 2.64
CA ALA A 222 7.08 -19.46 2.02
C ALA A 222 6.58 -20.09 0.70
N PRO A 223 7.36 -20.07 -0.40
CA PRO A 223 6.95 -20.58 -1.70
C PRO A 223 6.51 -22.05 -1.68
N GLU A 224 7.14 -22.88 -0.86
CA GLU A 224 6.82 -24.30 -0.70
C GLU A 224 5.41 -24.58 -0.15
N HIS A 225 4.74 -23.57 0.41
CA HIS A 225 3.39 -23.68 0.93
C HIS A 225 2.32 -23.22 -0.08
N LEU A 226 2.71 -22.73 -1.26
CA LEU A 226 1.77 -22.36 -2.32
C LEU A 226 0.96 -23.58 -2.77
N SER A 227 -0.32 -23.36 -3.00
CA SER A 227 -1.28 -24.37 -3.45
C SER A 227 -2.38 -23.73 -4.29
N ASP A 228 -3.19 -24.54 -4.97
CA ASP A 228 -4.27 -24.04 -5.84
C ASP A 228 -5.30 -23.17 -5.09
N ASP A 229 -5.46 -23.38 -3.78
CA ASP A 229 -6.30 -22.59 -2.87
C ASP A 229 -5.57 -21.44 -2.17
N ARG A 230 -4.23 -21.36 -2.29
CA ARG A 230 -3.39 -20.33 -1.63
C ARG A 230 -2.32 -19.82 -2.58
N LEU A 231 -2.73 -18.86 -3.41
CA LEU A 231 -1.91 -18.29 -4.48
C LEU A 231 -1.31 -16.93 -4.12
N VAL A 232 -1.54 -16.44 -2.90
CA VAL A 232 -0.96 -15.19 -2.39
C VAL A 232 0.17 -15.53 -1.44
N LEU A 233 1.35 -14.99 -1.71
CA LEU A 233 2.48 -15.04 -0.80
C LEU A 233 2.74 -13.64 -0.26
N VAL A 234 2.81 -13.46 1.05
CA VAL A 234 3.26 -12.21 1.69
C VAL A 234 4.69 -12.40 2.17
N GLU A 235 5.59 -11.50 1.78
CA GLU A 235 7.01 -11.59 2.18
C GLU A 235 7.19 -11.01 3.60
N PRO A 236 7.49 -11.81 4.63
CA PRO A 236 7.54 -11.30 6.00
C PRO A 236 8.63 -10.23 6.18
N ARG A 237 9.81 -10.42 5.57
CA ARG A 237 10.94 -9.47 5.60
C ARG A 237 10.56 -8.07 5.07
N CYS A 238 9.58 -8.01 4.19
CA CYS A 238 9.10 -6.79 3.55
C CYS A 238 7.88 -6.19 4.25
N LEU A 239 7.62 -6.57 5.50
CA LEU A 239 6.62 -5.91 6.35
C LEU A 239 7.24 -4.72 7.10
N TYR A 240 6.66 -3.54 6.88
CA TYR A 240 6.98 -2.30 7.55
C TYR A 240 5.77 -1.83 8.35
N LEU A 241 5.98 -1.62 9.64
CA LEU A 241 5.01 -1.03 10.56
C LEU A 241 5.40 0.43 10.79
N ILE A 242 4.47 1.35 10.59
CA ILE A 242 4.70 2.79 10.62
C ILE A 242 3.85 3.41 11.72
N ASP A 243 4.44 4.28 12.53
CA ASP A 243 3.74 5.12 13.52
C ASP A 243 4.09 6.59 13.28
N VAL A 244 3.07 7.44 13.08
CA VAL A 244 3.23 8.90 12.93
C VAL A 244 2.85 9.68 14.20
N SER A 245 2.55 8.98 15.30
CA SER A 245 2.14 9.58 16.59
C SER A 245 3.34 9.91 17.50
N VAL A 246 4.53 10.08 16.91
CA VAL A 246 5.81 10.16 17.61
C VAL A 246 6.25 11.58 17.93
#